data_AF-A0A5D4NWB6-F1
#
_entry.id   AF-A0A5D4NWB6-F1
#
_cell.length_a   1.000
_cell.length_b   1.000
_cell.length_c   1.000
_cell.angle_alpha   90.00
_cell.angle_beta   90.00
_cell.angle_gamma   90.00
#
_symmetry.space_group_name_H-M   'P 1'
#
loop_
_entity.id
_entity.type
_entity.pdbx_description
1 polymer ?
#
loop_
_entity_poly.entity_id
_entity_poly.type
_entity_poly.pdbx_seq_one_letter_code
_entity_poly.pdbx_strand_id
1 'polypeptide(L)'
;MDNQENFRKTLGKHLKIKREELNLSQEKFAWDAGQYDKNLGKIERGVKGPSIQTLFKFRHTHNLSIDELLDDVKADLEREEGDD
;
A
#
# COMPACT_ATOMS: atom_id res chain seq x y z
N MET A 1 14.98 13.11 1.41
CA MET A 1 14.24 12.14 2.24
C MET A 1 14.97 10.81 2.18
N ASP A 2 14.89 9.97 3.21
CA ASP A 2 15.43 8.61 3.15
C ASP A 2 14.68 7.83 2.04
N ASN A 3 15.41 7.12 1.19
CA ASN A 3 14.84 6.30 0.10
C ASN A 3 13.76 5.35 0.65
N GLN A 4 13.95 4.83 1.87
CA GLN A 4 12.93 3.99 2.50
C GLN A 4 11.65 4.74 2.89
N GLU A 5 11.72 6.02 3.24
CA GLU A 5 10.55 6.82 3.59
C GLU A 5 9.70 7.13 2.35
N ASN A 6 10.35 7.53 1.26
CA ASN A 6 9.69 7.78 -0.02
C ASN A 6 8.99 6.52 -0.51
N PHE A 7 9.70 5.38 -0.53
CA PHE A 7 9.11 4.09 -0.88
C PHE A 7 7.86 3.76 -0.05
N ARG A 8 7.89 3.93 1.27
CA ARG A 8 6.73 3.65 2.15
C ARG A 8 5.55 4.57 1.85
N LYS A 9 5.77 5.85 1.59
CA LYS A 9 4.70 6.80 1.26
C LYS A 9 4.06 6.46 -0.07
N THR A 10 4.86 6.18 -1.09
CA THR A 10 4.38 5.82 -2.43
C THR A 10 3.61 4.49 -2.40
N LEU A 11 4.15 3.47 -1.72
CA LEU A 11 3.45 2.20 -1.51
C LEU A 11 2.12 2.37 -0.75
N GLY A 12 2.12 3.16 0.32
CA GLY A 12 0.92 3.45 1.10
C GLY A 12 -0.17 4.13 0.28
N LYS A 13 0.22 5.11 -0.55
CA LYS A 13 -0.68 5.81 -1.47
C LYS A 13 -1.33 4.84 -2.46
N HIS A 14 -0.56 3.96 -3.09
CA HIS A 14 -1.11 2.99 -4.04
C HIS A 14 -2.01 1.93 -3.37
N LEU A 15 -1.66 1.46 -2.17
CA LEU A 15 -2.55 0.59 -1.38
C LEU A 15 -3.89 1.25 -1.08
N LYS A 16 -3.88 2.56 -0.76
CA LYS A 16 -5.09 3.34 -0.55
C LYS A 16 -5.94 3.39 -1.82
N ILE A 17 -5.34 3.65 -2.97
CA ILE A 17 -6.03 3.69 -4.27
C ILE A 17 -6.71 2.35 -4.55
N LYS A 18 -5.97 1.22 -4.49
CA LYS A 18 -6.54 -0.11 -4.71
C LYS A 18 -7.68 -0.43 -3.73
N ARG A 19 -7.58 -0.03 -2.46
CA ARG A 19 -8.68 -0.19 -1.50
C ARG A 19 -9.93 0.62 -1.90
N GLU A 20 -9.74 1.86 -2.35
CA GLU A 20 -10.82 2.75 -2.73
C GLU A 20 -11.50 2.30 -4.03
N GLU A 21 -10.76 1.72 -4.97
CA GLU A 21 -11.31 1.05 -6.18
C GLU A 21 -12.25 -0.12 -5.81
N LEU A 22 -11.99 -0.80 -4.69
CA LEU A 22 -12.86 -1.84 -4.14
C LEU A 22 -14.05 -1.29 -3.34
N ASN A 23 -14.16 0.04 -3.18
CA ASN A 23 -15.16 0.71 -2.35
C ASN A 23 -15.16 0.27 -0.87
N LEU A 24 -13.99 -0.08 -0.33
CA LEU A 24 -13.87 -0.56 1.05
C LEU A 24 -13.35 0.53 1.99
N SER A 25 -13.90 0.61 3.19
CA SER A 25 -13.29 1.40 4.27
C SER A 25 -11.99 0.74 4.74
N GLN A 26 -11.12 1.51 5.41
CA GLN A 26 -9.92 0.95 6.03
C GLN A 26 -10.24 -0.18 7.02
N GLU A 27 -11.30 0.00 7.81
CA GLU A 27 -11.76 -1.00 8.78
C GLU A 27 -12.18 -2.30 8.07
N LYS A 28 -13.03 -2.20 7.04
CA LYS A 28 -13.50 -3.38 6.30
C LYS A 28 -12.36 -4.11 5.59
N PHE A 29 -11.47 -3.36 4.91
CA PHE A 29 -10.33 -3.93 4.20
C PHE A 29 -9.38 -4.68 5.16
N ALA A 30 -9.08 -4.09 6.32
CA ALA A 30 -8.25 -4.72 7.35
C ALA A 30 -8.94 -5.93 7.98
N TRP A 31 -10.23 -5.80 8.30
CA TRP A 31 -11.04 -6.86 8.90
C TRP A 31 -11.08 -8.11 8.03
N ASP A 32 -11.38 -7.95 6.73
CA ASP A 32 -11.44 -9.06 5.78
C ASP A 32 -10.09 -9.80 5.70
N ALA A 33 -8.98 -9.06 5.77
CA ALA A 33 -7.64 -9.62 5.76
C ALA A 33 -7.18 -10.20 7.12
N GLY A 34 -8.07 -10.24 8.12
CA GLY A 34 -7.74 -10.68 9.48
C GLY A 34 -6.65 -9.82 10.12
N GLN A 35 -6.73 -8.50 9.94
CA GLN A 35 -5.81 -7.49 10.48
C GLN A 35 -6.56 -6.47 11.35
N TYR A 36 -5.87 -5.90 12.33
CA TYR A 36 -6.39 -4.77 13.10
C TYR A 36 -6.36 -3.47 12.27
N ASP A 37 -7.51 -2.81 12.17
CA ASP A 37 -7.81 -1.54 11.50
C ASP A 37 -6.71 -0.45 11.63
N LYS A 38 -6.22 -0.20 12.85
CA LYS A 38 -5.26 0.88 13.16
C LYS A 38 -3.92 0.76 12.44
N ASN A 39 -3.59 -0.43 11.95
CA ASN A 39 -2.35 -0.65 11.22
C ASN A 39 -2.45 -0.21 9.77
N LEU A 40 -3.61 -0.35 9.12
CA LEU A 40 -3.79 -0.02 7.72
C LEU A 40 -3.68 1.49 7.48
N GLY A 41 -4.31 2.32 8.31
CA GLY A 41 -4.20 3.78 8.20
C GLY A 41 -2.78 4.33 8.46
N LYS A 42 -1.91 3.59 9.15
CA LYS A 42 -0.48 3.93 9.28
C LYS A 42 0.32 3.51 8.04
N ILE A 43 -0.07 2.40 7.41
CA ILE A 43 0.52 1.90 6.17
C ILE A 43 0.19 2.86 5.01
N GLU A 44 -1.07 3.22 4.84
CA GLU A 44 -1.51 4.10 3.74
C GLU A 44 -0.89 5.50 3.78
N ARG A 45 -0.50 5.97 4.97
CA ARG A 45 0.21 7.25 5.15
C ARG A 45 1.73 7.13 5.07
N GLY A 46 2.28 5.93 4.87
CA GLY A 46 3.72 5.67 4.84
C GLY A 46 4.43 5.78 6.20
N VAL A 47 3.69 5.91 7.30
CA VAL A 47 4.25 5.98 8.67
C VAL A 47 4.98 4.68 9.01
N LYS A 48 4.50 3.55 8.50
CA LYS A 48 5.18 2.26 8.52
C LYS A 48 4.89 1.48 7.24
N GLY A 49 5.76 0.53 6.89
CA GLY A 49 5.50 -0.38 5.77
C GLY A 49 4.60 -1.57 6.20
N PRO A 50 3.88 -2.20 5.25
CA PRO A 50 3.31 -3.52 5.47
C PRO A 50 4.42 -4.57 5.55
N SER A 51 4.21 -5.66 6.29
CA SER A 51 5.08 -6.83 6.18
C SER A 51 4.72 -7.62 4.91
N ILE A 52 5.61 -8.52 4.47
CA ILE A 52 5.31 -9.46 3.39
C ILE A 52 4.09 -10.32 3.73
N GLN A 53 3.91 -10.71 5.00
CA GLN A 53 2.73 -11.45 5.44
C GLN A 53 1.44 -10.61 5.31
N THR A 54 1.50 -9.30 5.60
CA THR A 54 0.37 -8.39 5.39
C THR A 54 0.04 -8.26 3.90
N LEU A 55 1.04 -8.08 3.04
CA LEU A 55 0.84 -8.03 1.58
C LEU A 55 0.23 -9.34 1.04
N PHE A 56 0.73 -10.49 1.50
CA PHE A 56 0.18 -11.80 1.14
C PHE A 56 -1.30 -11.93 1.50
N LYS A 57 -1.69 -11.47 2.69
CA LYS A 57 -3.10 -11.47 3.11
C LYS A 57 -3.96 -10.56 2.24
N PHE A 58 -3.47 -9.36 1.89
CA PHE A 58 -4.20 -8.46 1.00
C PHE A 58 -4.39 -9.05 -0.39
N ARG A 59 -3.34 -9.68 -0.95
CA ARG A 59 -3.44 -10.43 -2.21
C ARG A 59 -4.51 -11.51 -2.14
N HIS A 60 -4.48 -12.35 -1.11
CA HIS A 60 -5.40 -13.48 -0.99
C HIS A 60 -6.85 -13.04 -0.77
N THR A 61 -7.07 -11.99 0.02
CA THR A 61 -8.41 -11.56 0.43
C THR A 61 -9.10 -10.67 -0.60
N HIS A 62 -8.33 -9.75 -1.19
CA HIS A 62 -8.85 -8.68 -2.03
C HIS A 62 -8.48 -8.84 -3.51
N ASN A 63 -7.91 -10.00 -3.88
CA ASN A 63 -7.38 -10.28 -5.22
C ASN A 63 -6.42 -9.20 -5.73
N LEU A 64 -5.64 -8.61 -4.82
CA LEU A 64 -4.73 -7.52 -5.14
C LEU A 64 -3.44 -8.08 -5.75
N SER A 65 -3.12 -7.67 -6.98
CA SER A 65 -1.85 -8.02 -7.61
C SER A 65 -0.71 -7.25 -6.96
N ILE A 66 0.22 -7.97 -6.32
CA ILE A 66 1.37 -7.34 -5.65
C ILE A 66 2.40 -6.86 -6.68
N ASP A 67 2.52 -7.56 -7.81
CA ASP A 67 3.45 -7.16 -8.87
C ASP A 67 3.00 -5.83 -9.49
N GLU A 68 1.73 -5.69 -9.85
CA GLU A 68 1.16 -4.43 -10.36
C GLU A 68 1.29 -3.29 -9.35
N LEU A 69 1.05 -3.59 -8.06
CA LEU A 69 1.23 -2.60 -6.99
C LEU A 69 2.67 -2.08 -6.92
N LEU A 70 3.66 -2.96 -7.09
CA LEU A 70 5.07 -2.57 -7.06
C LEU A 70 5.50 -1.85 -8.34
N ASP A 71 4.96 -2.21 -9.49
CA ASP A 71 5.18 -1.51 -10.75
C ASP A 71 4.63 -0.07 -10.68
N ASP A 72 3.43 0.12 -10.12
CA ASP A 72 2.82 1.43 -9.87
C ASP A 72 3.71 2.29 -8.95
N VAL A 73 4.29 1.68 -7.91
CA VAL A 73 5.22 2.36 -6.98
C VAL A 73 6.51 2.75 -7.69
N LYS A 74 7.11 1.84 -8.46
CA LYS A 74 8.33 2.09 -9.22
C LYS A 74 8.13 3.24 -10.20
N ALA A 75 7.03 3.24 -10.95
CA ALA A 75 6.74 4.27 -11.94
C ALA A 75 6.53 5.66 -11.30
N ASP A 76 5.96 5.74 -10.09
CA ASP A 76 5.84 7.01 -9.35
C ASP A 76 7.21 7.50 -8.86
N LEU A 77 8.06 6.60 -8.33
CA LEU A 77 9.40 6.96 -7.85
C LEU A 77 10.32 7.43 -8.98
N GLU A 78 10.32 6.76 -10.13
CA GLU A 78 11.12 7.15 -11.31
C GLU A 78 10.68 8.52 -11.88
N ARG A 79 9.40 8.88 -11.74
CA ARG A 79 8.91 10.21 -12.14
C ARG A 79 9.42 11.31 -11.22
N GLU A 80 9.46 11.06 -9.92
CA GLU A 80 9.96 12.03 -8.93
C GLU A 80 11.48 12.25 -9.03
N GLU A 81 12.25 11.24 -9.48
CA GLU A 81 13.69 11.35 -9.71
C GLU A 81 14.08 12.04 -11.03
N GLY A 82 13.16 12.09 -12.01
CA GLY A 82 13.40 12.71 -13.32
C GLY A 82 13.04 14.20 -13.41
N ASP A 83 12.47 14.77 -12.34
CA ASP A 83 12.03 16.18 -12.25
C ASP A 83 13.08 17.11 -11.57
N ASP A 84 14.26 16.59 -11.22
CA ASP A 84 15.46 17.34 -10.75
C ASP A 84 16.47 17.60 -11.90
#